data_AF-A0A3S0YKW2-F1
#
_entry.id   AF-A0A3S0YKW2-F1
#
_cell.length_a   1.000
_cell.length_b   1.000
_cell.length_c   1.000
_cell.angle_alpha   90.00
_cell.angle_beta   90.00
_cell.angle_gamma   90.00
#
_symmetry.space_group_name_H-M   'P 1'
#
loop_
_entity.id
_entity.type
_entity.pdbx_description
1 polymer ?
#
loop_
_entity_poly.entity_id
_entity_poly.type
_entity_poly.pdbx_seq_one_letter_code
_entity_poly.pdbx_strand_id
1 'polypeptide(L)'
;MIANLFSHWRWLGAWTFANLLIAWLIASRYIPYIDPDGITQWGYLLLVFLGHLALLVWLGALPLFLLATVIRGRWLWLVTTLWASALQLLLLLDTFIYAQYRFHLSGFILDLLLNAGGDVFSFSWVVWCLAIGGVLGMLVVQGMLGKALRRRSRFIPVWSTLVSSFVALLCVHGWHAWADAHYDREITSMTRHVPVFYPATAKRFFVEQGWVDAQAVRDAVDLEAAPGDEQDLNYPITPLSCQPPDSPDNVMLVVLDTLRHDMLNPEVMPNLYRYANQPGWINASEHISGGNSTKAGVFSLFYGLPVTYWDAFTASQTPPVLMETLEAQDYRFKVLSSATLVSPAFDRNVFAGLENVSLEPAQGSPWERDRQITESWLAWSEEESRG
;
A
#
# COMPACT_ATOMS: atom_id res chain seq x y z
N MET A 1 10.92 8.41 46.05
CA MET A 1 10.47 8.89 44.71
C MET A 1 10.67 7.85 43.62
N ILE A 2 11.88 7.28 43.49
CA ILE A 2 12.24 6.29 42.44
C ILE A 2 11.42 4.99 42.53
N ALA A 3 11.22 4.41 43.73
CA ALA A 3 10.45 3.17 43.89
C ALA A 3 8.97 3.29 43.45
N ASN A 4 8.35 4.45 43.67
CA ASN A 4 6.98 4.71 43.20
C ASN A 4 6.92 4.84 41.68
N LEU A 5 7.95 5.40 41.04
CA LEU A 5 8.03 5.48 39.59
C LEU A 5 8.14 4.08 38.95
N PHE A 6 9.01 3.22 39.49
CA PHE A 6 9.12 1.83 39.06
C PHE A 6 7.80 1.06 39.22
N SER A 7 7.04 1.31 40.29
CA SER A 7 5.72 0.70 40.46
C SER A 7 4.71 1.16 39.40
N HIS A 8 4.71 2.45 39.04
CA HIS A 8 3.82 2.96 37.98
C HIS A 8 4.20 2.39 36.62
N TRP A 9 5.49 2.29 36.32
CA TRP A 9 5.98 1.72 35.05
C TRP A 9 5.70 0.23 34.93
N ARG A 10 5.80 -0.54 36.02
CA ARG A 10 5.41 -1.96 36.03
C ARG A 10 3.92 -2.15 35.77
N TRP A 11 3.08 -1.31 36.39
CA TRP A 11 1.65 -1.34 36.14
C TRP A 11 1.31 -0.94 34.69
N LEU A 12 1.90 0.15 34.19
CA LEU A 12 1.75 0.58 32.81
C LEU A 12 2.19 -0.50 31.84
N GLY A 13 3.33 -1.14 32.06
CA GLY A 13 3.82 -2.25 31.25
C GLY A 13 2.83 -3.41 31.17
N ALA A 14 2.31 -3.84 32.32
CA ALA A 14 1.29 -4.89 32.36
C ALA A 14 0.00 -4.48 31.65
N TRP A 15 -0.38 -3.21 31.77
CA TRP A 15 -1.57 -2.65 31.15
C TRP A 15 -1.44 -2.45 29.64
N THR A 16 -0.25 -2.05 29.16
CA THR A 16 0.08 -1.96 27.74
C THR A 16 0.07 -3.34 27.10
N PHE A 17 0.64 -4.35 27.77
CA PHE A 17 0.58 -5.73 27.28
C PHE A 17 -0.86 -6.26 27.18
N ALA A 18 -1.72 -5.95 28.16
CA ALA A 18 -3.12 -6.32 28.07
C ALA A 18 -3.85 -5.58 26.92
N ASN A 19 -3.50 -4.31 26.69
CA ASN A 19 -3.99 -3.56 25.53
C ASN A 19 -3.49 -4.10 24.19
N LEU A 20 -2.28 -4.67 24.15
CA LEU A 20 -1.76 -5.37 22.99
C LEU A 20 -2.65 -6.55 22.61
N LEU A 21 -3.04 -7.36 23.60
CA LEU A 21 -3.95 -8.50 23.37
C LEU A 21 -5.34 -8.05 22.91
N ILE A 22 -5.86 -6.94 23.45
CA ILE A 22 -7.13 -6.36 22.97
C ILE A 22 -6.97 -5.87 21.52
N ALA A 23 -5.89 -5.18 21.20
CA ALA A 23 -5.63 -4.69 19.84
C ALA A 23 -5.52 -5.86 18.85
N TRP A 24 -4.87 -6.97 19.23
CA TRP A 24 -4.84 -8.20 18.43
C TRP A 24 -6.24 -8.80 18.22
N LEU A 25 -7.07 -8.84 19.27
CA LEU A 25 -8.45 -9.32 19.14
C LEU A 25 -9.30 -8.42 18.22
N ILE A 26 -9.06 -7.12 18.23
CA ILE A 26 -9.74 -6.20 17.30
C ILE A 26 -9.19 -6.40 15.89
N ALA A 27 -7.87 -6.45 15.73
CA ALA A 27 -7.22 -6.62 14.44
C ALA A 27 -7.43 -8.00 13.81
N SER A 28 -7.80 -9.03 14.58
CA SER A 28 -8.20 -10.32 14.02
C SER A 28 -9.43 -10.20 13.11
N ARG A 29 -10.18 -9.09 13.19
CA ARG A 29 -11.27 -8.76 12.25
C ARG A 29 -10.78 -8.50 10.82
N TYR A 30 -9.48 -8.26 10.60
CA TYR A 30 -8.92 -8.15 9.24
C TYR A 30 -8.63 -9.53 8.62
N ILE A 31 -8.40 -10.57 9.44
CA ILE A 31 -7.98 -11.91 8.96
C ILE A 31 -8.94 -12.53 7.93
N PRO A 32 -10.29 -12.45 8.09
CA PRO A 32 -11.21 -12.99 7.09
C PRO A 32 -11.11 -12.34 5.70
N TYR A 33 -10.38 -11.23 5.57
CA TYR A 33 -10.17 -10.55 4.30
C TYR A 33 -8.77 -10.79 3.72
N ILE A 34 -7.88 -11.41 4.50
CA ILE A 34 -6.53 -11.78 4.07
C ILE A 34 -6.53 -13.20 3.49
N ASP A 35 -7.38 -14.07 4.04
CA ASP A 35 -7.54 -15.47 3.68
C ASP A 35 -6.22 -16.28 3.63
N PRO A 36 -5.51 -16.44 4.77
CA PRO A 36 -4.24 -17.18 4.81
C PRO A 36 -4.45 -18.70 4.71
N ASP A 37 -4.01 -19.29 3.59
CA ASP A 37 -4.22 -20.73 3.31
C ASP A 37 -3.21 -21.68 3.95
N GLY A 38 -1.97 -21.24 4.20
CA GLY A 38 -0.86 -22.11 4.59
C GLY A 38 -0.04 -21.63 5.80
N ILE A 39 0.85 -22.51 6.28
CA ILE A 39 1.67 -22.24 7.47
C ILE A 39 2.60 -21.04 7.28
N THR A 40 3.04 -20.81 6.04
CA THR A 40 3.88 -19.68 5.65
C THR A 40 3.13 -18.36 5.83
N GLN A 41 1.91 -18.27 5.28
CA GLN A 41 1.01 -17.13 5.45
C GLN A 41 0.72 -16.86 6.93
N TRP A 42 0.35 -17.88 7.69
CA TRP A 42 0.10 -17.76 9.14
C TRP A 42 1.34 -17.34 9.92
N GLY A 43 2.52 -17.82 9.54
CA GLY A 43 3.79 -17.42 10.14
C GLY A 43 4.12 -15.95 9.88
N TYR A 44 3.89 -15.48 8.66
CA TYR A 44 4.04 -14.07 8.32
C TYR A 44 3.05 -13.18 9.09
N LEU A 45 1.77 -13.55 9.13
CA LEU A 45 0.75 -12.83 9.91
C LEU A 45 1.08 -12.80 11.40
N LEU A 46 1.60 -13.89 11.97
CA LEU A 46 2.06 -13.91 13.35
C LEU A 46 3.16 -12.86 13.58
N LEU A 47 4.11 -12.70 12.65
CA LEU A 47 5.13 -11.66 12.73
C LEU A 47 4.54 -10.26 12.55
N VAL A 48 3.51 -10.07 11.71
CA VAL A 48 2.78 -8.80 11.61
C VAL A 48 2.14 -8.44 12.94
N PHE A 49 1.50 -9.40 13.62
CA PHE A 49 0.87 -9.17 14.93
C PHE A 49 1.91 -8.89 16.03
N LEU A 50 2.98 -9.70 16.06
CA LEU A 50 4.07 -9.58 17.03
C LEU A 50 4.91 -8.32 16.82
N GLY A 51 5.07 -7.87 15.57
CA GLY A 51 5.91 -6.74 15.19
C GLY A 51 5.11 -5.46 15.01
N HIS A 52 4.34 -5.37 13.92
CA HIS A 52 3.66 -4.14 13.50
C HIS A 52 2.54 -3.72 14.44
N LEU A 53 1.60 -4.60 14.76
CA LEU A 53 0.52 -4.24 15.69
C LEU A 53 1.04 -3.95 17.09
N ALA A 54 2.08 -4.67 17.51
CA ALA A 54 2.76 -4.38 18.77
C ALA A 54 3.42 -3.00 18.75
N LEU A 55 4.09 -2.63 17.65
CA LEU A 55 4.67 -1.30 17.47
C LEU A 55 3.61 -0.21 17.66
N LEU A 56 2.44 -0.33 17.01
CA LEU A 56 1.36 0.66 17.13
C LEU A 56 0.91 0.85 18.59
N VAL A 57 0.76 -0.26 19.32
CA VAL A 57 0.37 -0.22 20.75
C VAL A 57 1.47 0.39 21.62
N TRP A 58 2.74 0.05 21.38
CA TRP A 58 3.87 0.61 22.11
C TRP A 58 4.06 2.11 21.84
N LEU A 59 3.93 2.54 20.59
CA LEU A 59 3.94 3.96 20.22
C LEU A 59 2.80 4.72 20.88
N GLY A 60 1.58 4.16 20.86
CA GLY A 60 0.43 4.75 21.54
C GLY A 60 0.58 4.81 23.07
N ALA A 61 1.34 3.90 23.67
CA ALA A 61 1.61 3.87 25.11
C ALA A 61 2.76 4.80 25.55
N LEU A 62 3.71 5.14 24.66
CA LEU A 62 4.90 5.92 24.99
C LEU A 62 4.60 7.26 25.70
N PRO A 63 3.63 8.08 25.26
CA PRO A 63 3.25 9.30 25.99
C PRO A 63 2.78 9.04 27.43
N LEU A 64 2.15 7.89 27.69
CA LEU A 64 1.66 7.53 29.02
C LEU A 64 2.80 7.20 29.99
N PHE A 65 3.88 6.57 29.51
CA PHE A 65 5.08 6.32 30.30
C PHE A 65 5.77 7.62 30.73
N LEU A 66 5.79 8.63 29.84
CA LEU A 66 6.29 9.96 30.16
C LEU A 66 5.36 10.68 31.16
N LEU A 67 4.05 10.68 30.92
CA LEU A 67 3.06 11.30 31.80
C LEU A 67 3.04 10.70 33.21
N ALA A 68 3.35 9.41 33.37
CA ALA A 68 3.43 8.76 34.68
C ALA A 68 4.57 9.30 35.58
N THR A 69 5.50 10.09 35.05
CA THR A 69 6.49 10.82 35.86
C THR A 69 5.85 12.00 36.63
N VAL A 70 4.79 12.58 36.07
CA VAL A 70 4.10 13.78 36.57
C VAL A 70 2.78 13.42 37.26
N ILE A 71 1.91 12.67 36.57
CA ILE A 71 0.55 12.35 36.99
C ILE A 71 0.55 11.08 37.85
N ARG A 72 -0.22 11.09 38.95
CA ARG A 72 -0.23 9.99 39.93
C ARG A 72 -1.63 9.55 40.33
N GLY A 73 -1.71 8.32 40.83
CA GLY A 73 -2.91 7.78 41.48
C GLY A 73 -4.12 7.71 40.56
N ARG A 74 -5.26 8.25 41.02
CA ARG A 74 -6.55 8.17 40.29
C ARG A 74 -6.52 8.86 38.92
N TRP A 75 -5.74 9.94 38.79
CA TRP A 75 -5.64 10.70 37.55
C TRP A 75 -4.89 9.94 36.47
N LEU A 76 -3.82 9.22 36.84
CA LEU A 76 -3.10 8.37 35.90
C LEU A 76 -4.03 7.27 35.37
N TRP A 77 -4.78 6.61 36.25
CA TRP A 77 -5.77 5.61 35.85
C TRP A 77 -6.87 6.17 34.93
N LEU A 78 -7.39 7.36 35.21
CA LEU A 78 -8.38 8.01 34.34
C LEU A 78 -7.81 8.32 32.96
N VAL A 79 -6.63 8.95 32.90
CA VAL A 79 -5.98 9.33 31.64
C VAL A 79 -5.66 8.10 30.80
N THR A 80 -5.07 7.05 31.38
CA THR A 80 -4.76 5.82 30.64
C THR A 80 -6.04 5.14 30.14
N THR A 81 -7.10 5.12 30.96
CA THR A 81 -8.40 4.52 30.59
C THR A 81 -9.02 5.24 29.40
N LEU A 82 -9.08 6.58 29.43
CA LEU A 82 -9.62 7.39 28.34
C LEU A 82 -8.76 7.24 27.07
N TRP A 83 -7.44 7.32 27.21
CA TRP A 83 -6.50 7.26 26.11
C TRP A 83 -6.52 5.92 25.37
N ALA A 84 -6.39 4.79 26.08
CA ALA A 84 -6.49 3.49 25.43
C ALA A 84 -7.89 3.22 24.88
N SER A 85 -8.95 3.67 25.56
CA SER A 85 -10.30 3.51 25.00
C SER A 85 -10.40 4.21 23.65
N ALA A 86 -9.89 5.45 23.54
CA ALA A 86 -9.87 6.18 22.28
C ALA A 86 -9.07 5.45 21.19
N LEU A 87 -7.85 4.98 21.50
CA LEU A 87 -7.01 4.26 20.52
C LEU A 87 -7.62 2.92 20.09
N GLN A 88 -8.18 2.13 21.01
CA GLN A 88 -8.82 0.85 20.69
C GLN A 88 -10.12 1.05 19.90
N LEU A 89 -10.89 2.10 20.22
CA LEU A 89 -12.09 2.48 19.45
C LEU A 89 -11.72 2.98 18.06
N LEU A 90 -10.61 3.70 17.91
CA LEU A 90 -10.10 4.13 16.62
C LEU A 90 -9.73 2.92 15.75
N LEU A 91 -9.00 1.95 16.31
CA LEU A 91 -8.68 0.70 15.62
C LEU A 91 -9.96 -0.09 15.28
N LEU A 92 -10.91 -0.19 16.21
CA LEU A 92 -12.17 -0.88 15.98
C LEU A 92 -13.00 -0.21 14.88
N LEU A 93 -13.08 1.12 14.87
CA LEU A 93 -13.74 1.90 13.83
C LEU A 93 -13.09 1.64 12.47
N ASP A 94 -11.75 1.62 12.41
CA ASP A 94 -11.03 1.26 11.19
C ASP A 94 -11.45 -0.12 10.67
N THR A 95 -11.59 -1.14 11.54
CA THR A 95 -12.08 -2.46 11.09
C THR A 95 -13.48 -2.41 10.47
N PHE A 96 -14.36 -1.53 10.93
CA PHE A 96 -15.71 -1.38 10.37
C PHE A 96 -15.69 -0.66 9.02
N ILE A 97 -14.85 0.36 8.88
CA ILE A 97 -14.67 1.07 7.61
C ILE A 97 -14.04 0.12 6.58
N TYR A 98 -12.99 -0.61 6.99
CA TYR A 98 -12.29 -1.55 6.14
C TYR A 98 -13.18 -2.69 5.65
N ALA A 99 -14.04 -3.23 6.53
CA ALA A 99 -15.01 -4.25 6.17
C ALA A 99 -15.94 -3.82 5.02
N GLN A 100 -16.29 -2.53 4.97
CA GLN A 100 -17.28 -2.00 4.04
C GLN A 100 -16.67 -1.46 2.76
N TYR A 101 -15.50 -0.83 2.86
CA TYR A 101 -14.92 -0.05 1.76
C TYR A 101 -13.55 -0.55 1.32
N ARG A 102 -12.93 -1.51 2.03
CA ARG A 102 -11.52 -1.91 1.83
C ARG A 102 -10.50 -0.78 1.96
N PHE A 103 -10.92 0.35 2.52
CA PHE A 103 -10.06 1.48 2.87
C PHE A 103 -9.85 1.53 4.38
N HIS A 104 -8.63 1.87 4.77
CA HIS A 104 -8.35 2.27 6.15
C HIS A 104 -8.74 3.73 6.38
N LEU A 105 -8.87 4.10 7.65
CA LEU A 105 -9.18 5.44 8.08
C LEU A 105 -8.11 6.42 7.55
N SER A 106 -8.57 7.41 6.78
CA SER A 106 -7.74 8.43 6.16
C SER A 106 -8.42 9.79 6.24
N GLY A 107 -7.69 10.86 5.92
CA GLY A 107 -8.26 12.22 5.87
C GLY A 107 -9.47 12.31 4.94
N PHE A 108 -9.45 11.59 3.81
CA PHE A 108 -10.57 11.52 2.87
C PHE A 108 -11.82 10.89 3.50
N ILE A 109 -11.67 9.74 4.17
CA ILE A 109 -12.81 9.07 4.83
C ILE A 109 -13.35 9.92 5.98
N LEU A 110 -12.48 10.58 6.75
CA LEU A 110 -12.91 11.50 7.80
C LEU A 110 -13.67 12.70 7.24
N ASP A 111 -13.19 13.29 6.14
CA ASP A 111 -13.85 14.40 5.46
C ASP A 111 -15.23 13.97 4.93
N LEU A 112 -15.31 12.79 4.30
CA LEU A 112 -16.58 12.21 3.86
C LEU A 112 -17.55 12.00 5.03
N LEU A 113 -17.10 11.42 6.15
CA LEU A 113 -17.95 11.16 7.30
C LEU A 113 -18.43 12.45 8.00
N LEU A 114 -17.57 13.47 8.08
CA LEU A 114 -17.88 14.72 8.78
C LEU A 114 -18.67 15.71 7.93
N ASN A 115 -18.36 15.81 6.63
CA ASN A 115 -18.92 16.85 5.75
C ASN A 115 -20.00 16.33 4.80
N ALA A 116 -20.00 15.04 4.44
CA ALA A 116 -21.09 14.44 3.65
C ALA A 116 -22.22 13.85 4.52
N GLY A 117 -22.05 13.85 5.85
CA GLY A 117 -22.90 13.14 6.81
C GLY A 117 -24.36 13.61 6.95
N GLY A 118 -24.76 14.73 6.33
CA GLY A 118 -26.15 15.21 6.36
C GLY A 118 -27.02 14.62 5.24
N ASP A 119 -26.48 14.51 4.02
CA ASP A 119 -27.22 14.13 2.82
C ASP A 119 -26.94 12.69 2.36
N VAL A 120 -25.83 12.09 2.81
CA VAL A 120 -25.36 10.76 2.34
C VAL A 120 -25.51 9.67 3.41
N PHE A 121 -25.39 9.98 4.70
CA PHE A 121 -25.39 9.00 5.78
C PHE A 121 -26.49 9.26 6.82
N SER A 122 -27.63 8.56 6.70
CA SER A 122 -28.64 8.53 7.76
C SER A 122 -28.38 7.36 8.71
N PHE A 123 -27.78 7.65 9.87
CA PHE A 123 -27.55 6.63 10.90
C PHE A 123 -28.83 6.38 11.71
N SER A 124 -29.24 5.12 11.80
CA SER A 124 -30.38 4.73 12.62
C SER A 124 -30.08 4.91 14.12
N TRP A 125 -31.13 5.03 14.93
CA TRP A 125 -30.98 5.06 16.39
C TRP A 125 -30.24 3.84 16.94
N VAL A 126 -30.34 2.69 16.26
CA VAL A 126 -29.61 1.46 16.60
C VAL A 126 -28.11 1.67 16.46
N VAL A 127 -27.65 2.32 15.37
CA VAL A 127 -26.22 2.63 15.17
C VAL A 127 -25.71 3.54 16.28
N TRP A 128 -26.50 4.56 16.66
CA TRP A 128 -26.15 5.43 17.78
C TRP A 128 -26.08 4.69 19.12
N CYS A 129 -27.04 3.79 19.40
CA CYS A 129 -27.00 2.96 20.59
C CYS A 129 -25.79 2.02 20.61
N LEU A 130 -25.42 1.42 19.47
CA LEU A 130 -24.24 0.58 19.34
C LEU A 130 -22.95 1.39 19.51
N ALA A 131 -22.85 2.60 18.95
CA ALA A 131 -21.69 3.47 19.10
C ALA A 131 -21.51 3.91 20.56
N ILE A 132 -22.57 4.42 21.20
CA ILE A 132 -22.55 4.82 22.62
C ILE A 132 -22.24 3.61 23.51
N GLY A 133 -22.90 2.47 23.24
CA GLY A 133 -22.66 1.22 23.97
C GLY A 133 -21.23 0.73 23.82
N GLY A 134 -20.65 0.83 22.62
CA GLY A 134 -19.25 0.50 22.34
C GLY A 134 -18.27 1.39 23.10
N VAL A 135 -18.51 2.71 23.12
CA VAL A 135 -17.71 3.67 23.90
C VAL A 135 -17.77 3.35 25.39
N LEU A 136 -18.98 3.20 25.95
CA LEU A 136 -19.17 2.87 27.37
C LEU A 136 -18.57 1.52 27.72
N GLY A 137 -18.77 0.51 26.87
CA GLY A 137 -18.21 -0.82 27.04
C GLY A 137 -16.69 -0.80 27.06
N MET A 138 -16.05 -0.09 26.12
CA MET A 138 -14.59 0.05 26.09
C MET A 138 -14.07 0.75 27.34
N LEU A 139 -14.73 1.83 27.80
CA LEU A 139 -14.36 2.52 29.04
C LEU A 139 -14.46 1.62 30.27
N VAL A 140 -15.50 0.79 30.36
CA VAL A 140 -15.67 -0.19 31.44
C VAL A 140 -14.57 -1.24 31.39
N VAL A 141 -14.29 -1.83 30.22
CA VAL A 141 -13.23 -2.83 30.03
C VAL A 141 -11.88 -2.26 30.44
N GLN A 142 -11.50 -1.10 29.89
CA GLN A 142 -10.23 -0.43 30.19
C GLN A 142 -10.11 -0.03 31.66
N GLY A 143 -11.20 0.49 32.23
CA GLY A 143 -11.25 0.91 33.63
C GLY A 143 -11.11 -0.27 34.60
N MET A 144 -11.82 -1.38 34.33
CA MET A 144 -11.73 -2.61 35.11
C MET A 144 -10.35 -3.25 34.99
N LEU A 145 -9.81 -3.34 33.77
CA LEU A 145 -8.47 -3.87 33.50
C LEU A 145 -7.39 -3.07 34.24
N GLY A 146 -7.44 -1.74 34.16
CA GLY A 146 -6.54 -0.85 34.89
C GLY A 146 -6.60 -1.05 36.41
N LYS A 147 -7.80 -1.19 36.99
CA LYS A 147 -7.99 -1.45 38.43
C LYS A 147 -7.49 -2.85 38.83
N ALA A 148 -7.80 -3.88 38.05
CA ALA A 148 -7.40 -5.26 38.33
C ALA A 148 -5.87 -5.42 38.30
N LEU A 149 -5.21 -4.89 37.27
CA LEU A 149 -3.76 -4.94 37.12
C LEU A 149 -3.02 -4.12 38.18
N ARG A 150 -3.63 -3.05 38.70
CA ARG A 150 -3.06 -2.28 39.81
C ARG A 150 -3.01 -3.08 41.10
N ARG A 151 -3.99 -3.97 41.34
CA ARG A 151 -4.04 -4.84 42.53
C ARG A 151 -3.14 -6.06 42.41
N ARG A 152 -2.85 -6.51 41.20
CA ARG A 152 -2.19 -7.80 40.93
C ARG A 152 -0.99 -7.67 40.00
N SER A 153 -0.30 -6.52 40.02
CA SER A 153 0.78 -6.20 39.07
C SER A 153 1.89 -7.26 39.13
N ARG A 154 1.77 -8.25 38.24
CA ARG A 154 2.84 -9.20 37.95
C ARG A 154 3.92 -8.47 37.18
N PHE A 155 5.17 -8.85 37.39
CA PHE A 155 6.27 -8.32 36.62
C PHE A 155 6.14 -8.85 35.18
N ILE A 156 5.61 -8.03 34.28
CA ILE A 156 5.76 -8.28 32.84
C ILE A 156 7.09 -7.65 32.44
N PRO A 157 8.02 -8.41 31.85
CA PRO A 157 9.29 -7.87 31.40
C PRO A 157 9.06 -7.01 30.16
N VAL A 158 8.69 -5.74 30.37
CA VAL A 158 8.41 -4.74 29.33
C VAL A 158 9.52 -4.70 28.29
N TRP A 159 10.77 -4.75 28.75
CA TRP A 159 11.94 -4.80 27.88
C TRP A 159 11.95 -6.04 26.99
N SER A 160 11.66 -7.24 27.52
CA SER A 160 11.62 -8.46 26.71
C SER A 160 10.51 -8.40 25.67
N THR A 161 9.33 -7.88 26.02
CA THR A 161 8.22 -7.71 25.07
C THR A 161 8.52 -6.66 24.00
N LEU A 162 9.21 -5.57 24.35
CA LEU A 162 9.63 -4.54 23.40
C LEU A 162 10.69 -5.09 22.44
N VAL A 163 11.70 -5.78 22.97
CA VAL A 163 12.76 -6.41 22.18
C VAL A 163 12.17 -7.48 21.27
N SER A 164 11.27 -8.34 21.76
CA SER A 164 10.63 -9.35 20.92
C SER A 164 9.79 -8.72 19.81
N SER A 165 9.04 -7.65 20.12
CA SER A 165 8.25 -6.92 19.12
C SER A 165 9.15 -6.26 18.08
N PHE A 166 10.27 -5.67 18.52
CA PHE A 166 11.23 -5.05 17.61
C PHE A 166 11.92 -6.08 16.71
N VAL A 167 12.32 -7.23 17.24
CA VAL A 167 12.88 -8.33 16.43
C VAL A 167 11.84 -8.85 15.44
N ALA A 168 10.60 -9.08 15.87
CA ALA A 168 9.51 -9.48 14.98
C ALA A 168 9.25 -8.45 13.88
N LEU A 169 9.34 -7.15 14.20
CA LEU A 169 9.25 -6.06 13.24
C LEU A 169 10.38 -6.12 12.20
N LEU A 170 11.62 -6.30 12.62
CA LEU A 170 12.73 -6.46 11.68
C LEU A 170 12.54 -7.70 10.79
N CYS A 171 12.09 -8.81 11.37
CA CYS A 171 11.81 -10.05 10.64
C CYS A 171 10.70 -9.86 9.60
N VAL A 172 9.56 -9.25 9.96
CA VAL A 172 8.45 -9.07 9.00
C VAL A 172 8.83 -8.13 7.87
N HIS A 173 9.54 -7.03 8.14
CA HIS A 173 10.02 -6.12 7.10
C HIS A 173 11.08 -6.76 6.20
N GLY A 174 12.00 -7.54 6.77
CA GLY A 174 13.01 -8.27 6.01
C GLY A 174 12.41 -9.37 5.13
N TRP A 175 11.48 -10.15 5.68
CA TRP A 175 10.73 -11.17 4.93
C TRP A 175 9.94 -10.50 3.82
N HIS A 176 9.19 -9.44 4.11
CA HIS A 176 8.44 -8.73 3.08
C HIS A 176 9.35 -8.21 1.95
N ALA A 177 10.49 -7.60 2.28
CA ALA A 177 11.43 -7.11 1.27
C ALA A 177 11.93 -8.25 0.36
N TRP A 178 12.17 -9.43 0.93
CA TRP A 178 12.56 -10.63 0.19
C TRP A 178 11.42 -11.16 -0.70
N ALA A 179 10.22 -11.27 -0.15
CA ALA A 179 9.01 -11.70 -0.85
C ALA A 179 8.68 -10.77 -2.03
N ASP A 180 8.77 -9.46 -1.84
CA ASP A 180 8.58 -8.44 -2.87
C ASP A 180 9.57 -8.59 -4.03
N ALA A 181 10.83 -8.91 -3.74
CA ALA A 181 11.85 -9.11 -4.75
C ALA A 181 11.69 -10.42 -5.54
N HIS A 182 11.09 -11.44 -4.95
CA HIS A 182 10.83 -12.76 -5.57
C HIS A 182 9.39 -12.92 -6.09
N TYR A 183 8.60 -11.86 -6.05
CA TYR A 183 7.21 -11.79 -6.53
C TYR A 183 6.26 -12.75 -5.82
N ASP A 184 6.54 -13.07 -4.57
CA ASP A 184 5.69 -13.90 -3.73
C ASP A 184 4.37 -13.14 -3.43
N ARG A 185 3.32 -13.48 -4.20
CA ARG A 185 1.98 -12.87 -4.10
C ARG A 185 1.26 -13.28 -2.83
N GLU A 186 1.51 -14.49 -2.32
CA GLU A 186 0.88 -14.99 -1.10
C GLU A 186 1.26 -14.10 0.10
N ILE A 187 2.50 -13.63 0.16
CA ILE A 187 2.96 -12.75 1.26
C ILE A 187 2.65 -11.27 1.00
N THR A 188 2.95 -10.79 -0.21
CA THR A 188 2.87 -9.34 -0.52
C THR A 188 1.43 -8.82 -0.55
N SER A 189 0.45 -9.66 -0.91
CA SER A 189 -0.98 -9.30 -0.95
C SER A 189 -1.55 -9.00 0.45
N MET A 190 -1.06 -9.64 1.50
CA MET A 190 -1.60 -9.51 2.87
C MET A 190 -1.46 -8.10 3.47
N THR A 191 -0.51 -7.34 2.94
CA THR A 191 -0.02 -6.09 3.55
C THR A 191 -1.07 -5.00 3.53
N ARG A 192 -1.85 -4.91 2.45
CA ARG A 192 -2.90 -3.90 2.24
C ARG A 192 -4.07 -4.01 3.22
N HIS A 193 -4.18 -5.12 3.95
CA HIS A 193 -5.28 -5.39 4.87
C HIS A 193 -5.01 -4.88 6.29
N VAL A 194 -3.77 -4.51 6.59
CA VAL A 194 -3.35 -4.15 7.94
C VAL A 194 -3.15 -2.62 8.01
N PRO A 195 -3.79 -1.94 8.99
CA PRO A 195 -3.77 -0.48 9.02
C PRO A 195 -2.36 0.06 9.26
N VAL A 196 -2.02 1.11 8.50
CA VAL A 196 -0.74 1.84 8.61
C VAL A 196 0.47 0.92 8.42
N PHE A 197 0.32 -0.20 7.72
CA PHE A 197 1.41 -1.14 7.48
C PHE A 197 2.04 -0.90 6.11
N TYR A 198 3.22 -0.27 6.12
CA TYR A 198 4.03 -0.02 4.94
C TYR A 198 5.33 -0.82 5.06
N PRO A 199 5.31 -2.12 4.72
CA PRO A 199 6.47 -2.98 4.88
C PRO A 199 7.62 -2.55 3.95
N ALA A 200 8.83 -2.98 4.28
CA ALA A 200 10.01 -2.57 3.53
C ALA A 200 10.04 -3.27 2.16
N THR A 201 10.45 -2.54 1.13
CA THR A 201 10.80 -3.08 -0.18
C THR A 201 12.25 -2.73 -0.48
N ALA A 202 12.99 -3.68 -1.03
CA ALA A 202 14.42 -3.52 -1.32
C ALA A 202 14.82 -4.12 -2.68
N LYS A 203 13.85 -4.33 -3.58
CA LYS A 203 14.06 -4.98 -4.88
C LYS A 203 15.19 -4.33 -5.68
N ARG A 204 15.19 -3.00 -5.83
CA ARG A 204 16.27 -2.28 -6.52
C ARG A 204 17.64 -2.57 -5.89
N PHE A 205 17.75 -2.54 -4.57
CA PHE A 205 18.99 -2.84 -3.87
C PHE A 205 19.43 -4.29 -4.10
N PHE A 206 18.53 -5.27 -4.04
CA PHE A 206 18.87 -6.67 -4.29
C PHE A 206 19.32 -6.93 -5.74
N VAL A 207 18.72 -6.24 -6.71
CA VAL A 207 19.16 -6.28 -8.12
C VAL A 207 20.55 -5.66 -8.27
N GLU A 208 20.78 -4.47 -7.70
CA GLU A 208 22.08 -3.80 -7.74
C GLU A 208 23.20 -4.61 -7.07
N GLN A 209 22.89 -5.39 -6.01
CA GLN A 209 23.83 -6.29 -5.36
C GLN A 209 23.98 -7.65 -6.06
N GLY A 210 23.21 -7.92 -7.11
CA GLY A 210 23.20 -9.21 -7.81
C GLY A 210 22.63 -10.37 -6.97
N TRP A 211 21.84 -10.07 -5.93
CA TRP A 211 21.17 -11.09 -5.11
C TRP A 211 19.90 -11.62 -5.77
N VAL A 212 19.29 -10.81 -6.64
CA VAL A 212 18.07 -11.14 -7.37
C VAL A 212 18.24 -10.69 -8.82
N ASP A 213 17.95 -11.60 -9.75
CA ASP A 213 17.77 -11.27 -11.15
C ASP A 213 16.28 -10.99 -11.39
N ALA A 214 15.93 -9.72 -11.56
CA ALA A 214 14.54 -9.31 -11.73
C ALA A 214 13.90 -9.85 -13.01
N GLN A 215 14.68 -10.04 -14.07
CA GLN A 215 14.17 -10.58 -15.32
C GLN A 215 13.85 -12.06 -15.13
N ALA A 216 14.80 -12.84 -14.59
CA ALA A 216 14.60 -14.26 -14.34
C ALA A 216 13.44 -14.55 -13.38
N VAL A 217 13.26 -13.74 -12.32
CA VAL A 217 12.12 -13.86 -11.41
C VAL A 217 10.80 -13.59 -12.14
N ARG A 218 10.74 -12.53 -12.95
CA ARG A 218 9.53 -12.20 -13.72
C ARG A 218 9.16 -13.33 -14.68
N ASP A 219 10.13 -13.79 -15.46
CA ASP A 219 9.93 -14.84 -16.46
C ASP A 219 9.47 -16.17 -15.80
N ALA A 220 10.00 -16.51 -14.62
CA ALA A 220 9.57 -17.71 -13.88
C ALA A 220 8.12 -17.62 -13.40
N VAL A 221 7.70 -16.46 -12.89
CA VAL A 221 6.34 -16.24 -12.38
C VAL A 221 5.32 -16.20 -13.52
N ASP A 222 5.67 -15.59 -14.65
CA ASP A 222 4.81 -15.55 -15.84
C ASP A 222 4.56 -16.97 -16.39
N LEU A 223 5.54 -17.88 -16.28
CA LEU A 223 5.38 -19.30 -16.64
C LEU A 223 4.48 -20.09 -15.67
N GLU A 224 4.48 -19.73 -14.39
CA GLU A 224 3.70 -20.41 -13.34
C GLU A 224 2.27 -19.86 -13.20
N ALA A 225 1.99 -18.65 -13.72
CA ALA A 225 0.68 -18.02 -13.65
C ALA A 225 -0.37 -18.79 -14.47
N ALA A 226 -1.22 -19.56 -13.80
CA ALA A 226 -2.41 -20.14 -14.42
C ALA A 226 -3.47 -19.04 -14.68
N PRO A 227 -4.19 -19.08 -15.81
CA PRO A 227 -5.30 -18.16 -16.03
C PRO A 227 -6.43 -18.47 -15.03
N GLY A 228 -6.67 -17.57 -14.07
CA GLY A 228 -7.88 -17.61 -13.24
C GLY A 228 -7.70 -17.95 -11.75
N ASP A 229 -6.49 -17.86 -11.18
CA ASP A 229 -6.38 -17.87 -9.70
C ASP A 229 -7.18 -16.71 -9.12
N GLU A 230 -8.04 -17.01 -8.13
CA GLU A 230 -9.06 -16.12 -7.57
C GLU A 230 -8.46 -14.77 -7.15
N GLN A 231 -8.61 -13.78 -8.03
CA GLN A 231 -8.20 -12.42 -7.72
C GLN A 231 -9.29 -11.76 -6.90
N ASP A 232 -8.91 -11.20 -5.75
CA ASP A 232 -9.71 -10.33 -4.88
C ASP A 232 -10.10 -8.98 -5.57
N LEU A 233 -9.96 -8.91 -6.90
CA LEU A 233 -10.24 -7.79 -7.78
C LEU A 233 -11.28 -8.18 -8.83
N ASN A 234 -12.40 -7.47 -8.83
CA ASN A 234 -13.39 -7.56 -9.89
C ASN A 234 -13.11 -6.48 -10.96
N TYR A 235 -12.12 -6.75 -11.83
CA TYR A 235 -11.69 -5.86 -12.91
C TYR A 235 -11.38 -6.67 -14.17
N PRO A 236 -11.99 -6.33 -15.34
CA PRO A 236 -13.12 -5.41 -15.48
C PRO A 236 -14.40 -6.00 -14.86
N ILE A 237 -15.29 -5.15 -14.35
CA ILE A 237 -16.57 -5.58 -13.74
C ILE A 237 -17.43 -6.40 -14.73
N THR A 238 -17.32 -6.06 -16.02
CA THR A 238 -17.94 -6.79 -17.12
C THR A 238 -16.88 -6.98 -18.19
N PRO A 239 -16.75 -8.19 -18.78
CA PRO A 239 -15.86 -8.41 -19.91
C PRO A 239 -16.14 -7.42 -21.03
N LEU A 240 -15.07 -6.85 -21.62
CA LEU A 240 -15.21 -5.97 -22.77
C LEU A 240 -15.54 -6.78 -24.02
N SER A 241 -16.46 -6.26 -24.83
CA SER A 241 -16.75 -6.77 -26.17
C SER A 241 -16.20 -5.78 -27.20
N CYS A 242 -14.93 -5.91 -27.52
CA CYS A 242 -14.26 -5.08 -28.52
C CYS A 242 -14.37 -5.73 -29.90
N GLN A 243 -14.68 -4.93 -30.93
CA GLN A 243 -14.51 -5.34 -32.32
C GLN A 243 -13.23 -4.68 -32.84
N PRO A 244 -12.24 -5.46 -33.33
CA PRO A 244 -11.03 -4.88 -33.89
C PRO A 244 -11.40 -4.03 -35.12
N PRO A 245 -10.77 -2.87 -35.30
CA PRO A 245 -10.96 -2.08 -36.52
C PRO A 245 -10.43 -2.84 -37.74
N ASP A 246 -11.02 -2.61 -38.91
CA ASP A 246 -10.57 -3.22 -40.17
C ASP A 246 -9.10 -2.87 -40.51
N SER A 247 -8.63 -1.72 -40.04
CA SER A 247 -7.26 -1.24 -40.21
C SER A 247 -6.81 -0.57 -38.91
N PRO A 248 -6.17 -1.30 -37.98
CA PRO A 248 -5.68 -0.73 -36.73
C PRO A 248 -4.55 0.28 -36.96
N ASP A 249 -4.60 1.41 -36.26
CA ASP A 249 -3.49 2.38 -36.22
C ASP A 249 -2.42 1.93 -35.21
N ASN A 250 -1.17 2.29 -35.50
CA ASN A 250 -0.07 2.16 -34.54
C ASN A 250 -0.23 3.20 -33.42
N VAL A 251 0.04 2.79 -32.17
CA VAL A 251 -0.02 3.67 -31.01
C VAL A 251 1.38 3.89 -30.46
N MET A 252 1.83 5.14 -30.40
CA MET A 252 3.08 5.52 -29.74
C MET A 252 2.77 6.38 -28.52
N LEU A 253 3.21 5.92 -27.36
CA LEU A 253 3.08 6.64 -26.11
C LEU A 253 4.45 7.10 -25.62
N VAL A 254 4.65 8.42 -25.55
CA VAL A 254 5.85 9.04 -24.99
C VAL A 254 5.49 9.68 -23.66
N VAL A 255 5.95 9.09 -22.55
CA VAL A 255 5.66 9.56 -21.19
C VAL A 255 6.93 10.17 -20.59
N LEU A 256 6.82 11.41 -20.12
CA LEU A 256 7.85 12.07 -19.35
C LEU A 256 7.55 11.88 -17.86
N ASP A 257 8.56 11.47 -17.09
CA ASP A 257 8.46 11.17 -15.66
C ASP A 257 7.78 12.30 -14.87
N THR A 258 8.28 13.52 -15.06
CA THR A 258 7.65 14.75 -14.58
C THR A 258 7.96 15.90 -15.53
N LEU A 259 6.95 16.71 -15.85
CA LEU A 259 7.09 17.94 -16.62
C LEU A 259 6.26 19.04 -15.95
N ARG A 260 6.84 20.23 -15.81
CA ARG A 260 6.04 21.39 -15.36
C ARG A 260 5.13 21.83 -16.50
N HIS A 261 3.89 22.17 -16.15
CA HIS A 261 2.88 22.58 -17.13
C HIS A 261 3.31 23.76 -18.02
N ASP A 262 4.15 24.67 -17.51
CA ASP A 262 4.62 25.86 -18.23
C ASP A 262 5.86 25.63 -19.14
N MET A 263 6.39 24.41 -19.19
CA MET A 263 7.59 24.09 -19.99
C MET A 263 7.31 23.83 -21.47
N LEU A 264 6.06 23.59 -21.87
CA LEU A 264 5.69 23.48 -23.28
C LEU A 264 5.63 24.86 -23.94
N ASN A 265 6.80 25.43 -24.23
CA ASN A 265 6.95 26.76 -24.80
C ASN A 265 8.11 26.81 -25.84
N PRO A 266 8.20 27.87 -26.66
CA PRO A 266 9.23 28.00 -27.69
C PRO A 266 10.68 28.01 -27.18
N GLU A 267 10.91 28.37 -25.92
CA GLU A 267 12.26 28.50 -25.37
C GLU A 267 12.78 27.16 -24.83
N VAL A 268 11.92 26.42 -24.13
CA VAL A 268 12.29 25.19 -23.41
C VAL A 268 12.07 23.94 -24.26
N MET A 269 10.96 23.86 -24.99
CA MET A 269 10.60 22.70 -25.82
C MET A 269 10.20 23.11 -27.25
N PRO A 270 11.08 23.81 -28.00
CA PRO A 270 10.75 24.41 -29.30
C PRO A 270 10.15 23.40 -30.31
N ASN A 271 10.70 22.19 -30.35
CA ASN A 271 10.24 21.15 -31.28
C ASN A 271 8.84 20.66 -30.93
N LEU A 272 8.61 20.27 -29.67
CA LEU A 272 7.29 19.78 -29.23
C LEU A 272 6.25 20.89 -29.29
N TYR A 273 6.60 22.13 -28.94
CA TYR A 273 5.73 23.29 -29.07
C TYR A 273 5.28 23.49 -30.53
N ARG A 274 6.22 23.39 -31.49
CA ARG A 274 5.88 23.48 -32.92
C ARG A 274 4.93 22.36 -33.36
N TYR A 275 5.12 21.12 -32.89
CA TYR A 275 4.21 20.00 -33.21
C TYR A 275 2.83 20.19 -32.59
N ALA A 276 2.76 20.54 -31.31
CA ALA A 276 1.51 20.71 -30.57
C ALA A 276 0.60 21.83 -31.12
N ASN A 277 1.15 22.74 -31.92
CA ASN A 277 0.40 23.84 -32.57
C ASN A 277 0.12 23.59 -34.07
N GLN A 278 0.42 22.40 -34.61
CA GLN A 278 0.07 22.07 -35.99
C GLN A 278 -1.41 21.69 -36.14
N PRO A 279 -2.03 21.94 -37.32
CA PRO A 279 -3.38 21.45 -37.59
C PRO A 279 -3.51 19.95 -37.38
N GLY A 280 -4.55 19.52 -36.68
CA GLY A 280 -4.81 18.10 -36.36
C GLY A 280 -4.24 17.62 -35.03
N TRP A 281 -3.38 18.40 -34.37
CA TRP A 281 -2.91 18.09 -33.02
C TRP A 281 -3.87 18.62 -31.95
N ILE A 282 -4.07 17.84 -30.88
CA ILE A 282 -4.87 18.22 -29.73
C ILE A 282 -3.93 18.54 -28.57
N ASN A 283 -3.91 19.81 -28.17
CA ASN A 283 -3.22 20.25 -26.96
C ASN A 283 -4.25 20.42 -25.81
N ALA A 284 -4.19 19.53 -24.82
CA ALA A 284 -5.06 19.57 -23.65
C ALA A 284 -4.44 20.48 -22.56
N SER A 285 -4.73 21.77 -22.62
CA SER A 285 -4.17 22.78 -21.68
C SER A 285 -4.59 22.58 -20.22
N GLU A 286 -5.72 21.91 -19.97
CA GLU A 286 -6.25 21.64 -18.64
C GLU A 286 -6.12 20.15 -18.26
N HIS A 287 -5.11 19.45 -18.80
CA HIS A 287 -4.88 18.05 -18.49
C HIS A 287 -4.25 17.87 -17.09
N ILE A 288 -4.90 17.07 -16.25
CA ILE A 288 -4.45 16.76 -14.89
C ILE A 288 -4.11 15.27 -14.81
N SER A 289 -2.89 14.96 -14.39
CA SER A 289 -2.45 13.60 -14.05
C SER A 289 -3.32 13.01 -12.93
N GLY A 290 -3.61 11.70 -12.96
CA GLY A 290 -4.35 11.02 -11.88
C GLY A 290 -3.64 10.96 -10.53
N GLY A 291 -2.46 11.59 -10.39
CA GLY A 291 -1.88 11.96 -9.12
C GLY A 291 -0.58 12.77 -9.25
N ASN A 292 0.01 13.11 -8.10
CA ASN A 292 1.18 13.97 -7.97
C ASN A 292 2.53 13.21 -7.97
N SER A 293 2.54 11.96 -8.42
CA SER A 293 3.73 11.13 -8.56
C SER A 293 3.64 10.31 -9.84
N THR A 294 4.79 9.90 -10.39
CA THR A 294 4.89 9.05 -11.58
C THR A 294 4.08 7.78 -11.43
N LYS A 295 4.18 7.12 -10.27
CA LYS A 295 3.39 5.94 -9.92
C LYS A 295 1.90 6.19 -10.15
N ALA A 296 1.38 7.29 -9.60
CA ALA A 296 -0.03 7.62 -9.69
C ALA A 296 -0.46 8.00 -11.11
N GLY A 297 0.33 8.82 -11.79
CA GLY A 297 0.05 9.25 -13.17
C GLY A 297 0.02 8.06 -14.12
N VAL A 298 1.07 7.25 -14.13
CA VAL A 298 1.18 6.06 -14.99
C VAL A 298 0.08 5.05 -14.67
N PHE A 299 -0.20 4.75 -13.40
CA PHE A 299 -1.30 3.86 -13.03
C PHE A 299 -2.64 4.34 -13.59
N SER A 300 -2.97 5.62 -13.37
CA SER A 300 -4.24 6.18 -13.86
C SER A 300 -4.34 6.21 -15.38
N LEU A 301 -3.20 6.40 -16.08
CA LEU A 301 -3.13 6.45 -17.53
C LEU A 301 -3.48 5.10 -18.17
N PHE A 302 -2.98 4.00 -17.59
CA PHE A 302 -3.19 2.65 -18.14
C PHE A 302 -4.48 2.00 -17.64
N TYR A 303 -4.81 2.15 -16.35
CA TYR A 303 -5.99 1.49 -15.76
C TYR A 303 -7.27 2.32 -15.83
N GLY A 304 -7.17 3.64 -15.98
CA GLY A 304 -8.33 4.54 -15.85
C GLY A 304 -8.89 4.63 -14.42
N LEU A 305 -8.10 4.20 -13.42
CA LEU A 305 -8.51 4.11 -12.02
C LEU A 305 -7.65 5.01 -11.11
N PRO A 306 -8.18 5.44 -9.94
CA PRO A 306 -7.39 6.15 -8.94
C PRO A 306 -6.24 5.30 -8.40
N VAL A 307 -5.09 5.91 -8.12
CA VAL A 307 -3.88 5.23 -7.60
C VAL A 307 -4.10 4.48 -6.29
N THR A 308 -5.20 4.71 -5.57
CA THR A 308 -5.55 3.95 -4.35
C THR A 308 -5.71 2.45 -4.61
N TYR A 309 -5.91 2.03 -5.86
CA TYR A 309 -5.96 0.63 -6.26
C TYR A 309 -4.58 0.01 -6.56
N TRP A 310 -3.51 0.82 -6.61
CA TRP A 310 -2.16 0.38 -6.99
C TRP A 310 -1.71 -0.90 -6.27
N ASP A 311 -1.84 -0.93 -4.94
CA ASP A 311 -1.33 -2.06 -4.14
C ASP A 311 -2.10 -3.34 -4.45
N ALA A 312 -3.42 -3.25 -4.67
CA ALA A 312 -4.24 -4.40 -5.01
C ALA A 312 -3.89 -4.99 -6.38
N PHE A 313 -3.70 -4.13 -7.40
CA PHE A 313 -3.33 -4.54 -8.76
C PHE A 313 -1.88 -5.04 -8.84
N THR A 314 -0.97 -4.44 -8.08
CA THR A 314 0.44 -4.90 -8.03
C THR A 314 0.56 -6.26 -7.34
N ALA A 315 -0.21 -6.49 -6.27
CA ALA A 315 -0.18 -7.75 -5.53
C ALA A 315 -0.77 -8.93 -6.33
N SER A 316 -1.89 -8.68 -7.04
CA SER A 316 -2.54 -9.66 -7.92
C SER A 316 -1.87 -9.80 -9.29
N GLN A 317 -1.02 -8.84 -9.66
CA GLN A 317 -0.44 -8.70 -11.00
C GLN A 317 -1.50 -8.71 -12.12
N THR A 318 -2.68 -8.13 -11.86
CA THR A 318 -3.73 -7.97 -12.88
C THR A 318 -3.30 -6.91 -13.91
N PRO A 319 -3.17 -7.26 -15.20
CA PRO A 319 -2.82 -6.28 -16.23
C PRO A 319 -3.94 -5.26 -16.48
N PRO A 320 -3.64 -4.07 -17.04
CA PRO A 320 -4.67 -3.15 -17.48
C PRO A 320 -5.47 -3.73 -18.65
N VAL A 321 -6.79 -3.53 -18.64
CA VAL A 321 -7.68 -3.96 -19.74
C VAL A 321 -7.27 -3.36 -21.08
N LEU A 322 -6.69 -2.15 -21.08
CA LEU A 322 -6.10 -1.55 -22.29
C LEU A 322 -5.04 -2.46 -22.90
N MET A 323 -4.15 -3.01 -22.08
CA MET A 323 -3.05 -3.86 -22.53
C MET A 323 -3.57 -5.22 -23.00
N GLU A 324 -4.45 -5.86 -22.22
CA GLU A 324 -5.11 -7.11 -22.63
C GLU A 324 -5.87 -6.97 -23.95
N THR A 325 -6.56 -5.84 -24.14
CA THR A 325 -7.34 -5.58 -25.35
C THR A 325 -6.44 -5.39 -26.58
N LEU A 326 -5.32 -4.69 -26.42
CA LEU A 326 -4.34 -4.50 -27.49
C LEU A 326 -3.66 -5.85 -27.84
N GLU A 327 -3.29 -6.64 -26.83
CA GLU A 327 -2.71 -7.97 -27.02
C GLU A 327 -3.67 -8.92 -27.73
N ALA A 328 -4.95 -8.96 -27.33
CA ALA A 328 -6.00 -9.74 -27.98
C ALA A 328 -6.30 -9.29 -29.42
N GLN A 329 -5.84 -8.09 -29.82
CA GLN A 329 -5.91 -7.56 -31.18
C GLN A 329 -4.57 -7.67 -31.93
N ASP A 330 -3.68 -8.54 -31.47
CA ASP A 330 -2.38 -8.83 -32.08
C ASP A 330 -1.43 -7.63 -32.17
N TYR A 331 -1.57 -6.63 -31.29
CA TYR A 331 -0.60 -5.54 -31.20
C TYR A 331 0.75 -6.04 -30.66
N ARG A 332 1.83 -5.56 -31.28
CA ARG A 332 3.20 -5.81 -30.82
C ARG A 332 3.63 -4.71 -29.86
N PHE A 333 4.12 -5.08 -28.68
CA PHE A 333 4.55 -4.13 -27.66
C PHE A 333 6.06 -3.92 -27.68
N LYS A 334 6.48 -2.65 -27.66
CA LYS A 334 7.86 -2.26 -27.40
C LYS A 334 7.89 -1.26 -26.25
N VAL A 335 8.22 -1.75 -25.05
CA VAL A 335 8.37 -0.91 -23.85
C VAL A 335 9.82 -0.52 -23.68
N LEU A 336 10.09 0.78 -23.60
CA LEU A 336 11.42 1.35 -23.42
C LEU A 336 11.37 2.37 -22.28
N SER A 337 12.31 2.27 -21.34
CA SER A 337 12.35 3.15 -20.17
C SER A 337 13.77 3.62 -19.86
N SER A 338 13.91 4.92 -19.60
CA SER A 338 15.17 5.55 -19.18
C SER A 338 15.51 5.16 -17.73
N ALA A 339 14.50 5.06 -16.87
CA ALA A 339 14.63 4.63 -15.49
C ALA A 339 14.25 3.15 -15.32
N THR A 340 14.54 2.58 -14.15
CA THR A 340 14.14 1.21 -13.83
C THR A 340 12.62 1.05 -13.75
N LEU A 341 12.09 -0.05 -14.29
CA LEU A 341 10.68 -0.43 -14.19
C LEU A 341 10.35 -1.22 -12.91
N VAL A 342 11.35 -1.50 -12.07
CA VAL A 342 11.16 -2.26 -10.81
C VAL A 342 10.85 -1.38 -9.61
N SER A 343 11.04 -0.05 -9.73
CA SER A 343 10.77 0.93 -8.67
C SER A 343 10.37 2.29 -9.27
N PRO A 344 9.07 2.60 -9.36
CA PRO A 344 7.91 1.79 -8.97
C PRO A 344 7.82 0.47 -9.74
N ALA A 345 7.16 -0.55 -9.17
CA ALA A 345 7.01 -1.89 -9.75
C ALA A 345 6.04 -1.92 -10.96
N PHE A 346 6.31 -1.12 -11.99
CA PHE A 346 5.52 -1.07 -13.23
C PHE A 346 5.59 -2.40 -13.99
N ASP A 347 6.71 -3.09 -13.86
CA ASP A 347 6.95 -4.43 -14.41
C ASP A 347 5.99 -5.51 -13.90
N ARG A 348 5.45 -5.33 -12.70
CA ARG A 348 4.48 -6.22 -12.04
C ARG A 348 3.05 -5.66 -12.02
N ASN A 349 2.85 -4.48 -12.62
CA ASN A 349 1.61 -3.73 -12.56
C ASN A 349 1.15 -3.41 -14.00
N VAL A 350 1.35 -2.18 -14.48
CA VAL A 350 0.93 -1.76 -15.83
C VAL A 350 1.49 -2.63 -16.97
N PHE A 351 2.62 -3.30 -16.75
CA PHE A 351 3.24 -4.22 -17.71
C PHE A 351 3.21 -5.68 -17.25
N ALA A 352 2.35 -6.04 -16.30
CA ALA A 352 2.09 -7.43 -15.97
C ALA A 352 1.60 -8.19 -17.22
N GLY A 353 2.00 -9.45 -17.37
CA GLY A 353 1.58 -10.31 -18.49
C GLY A 353 2.27 -10.04 -19.84
N LEU A 354 2.90 -8.87 -20.04
CA LEU A 354 3.59 -8.59 -21.30
C LEU A 354 4.91 -9.35 -21.41
N GLU A 355 5.07 -10.12 -22.47
CA GLU A 355 6.35 -10.73 -22.82
C GLU A 355 7.39 -9.68 -23.24
N ASN A 356 8.67 -10.00 -23.08
CA ASN A 356 9.81 -9.22 -23.62
C ASN A 356 9.95 -7.76 -23.14
N VAL A 357 9.43 -7.42 -21.96
CA VAL A 357 9.70 -6.14 -21.30
C VAL A 357 11.08 -6.21 -20.63
N SER A 358 12.06 -5.48 -21.17
CA SER A 358 13.39 -5.37 -20.56
C SER A 358 13.32 -4.59 -19.24
N LEU A 359 13.80 -5.19 -18.17
CA LEU A 359 13.93 -4.55 -16.86
C LEU A 359 15.30 -3.89 -16.64
N GLU A 360 16.21 -4.05 -17.59
CA GLU A 360 17.52 -3.42 -17.54
C GLU A 360 17.41 -1.92 -17.86
N PRO A 361 17.77 -1.03 -16.92
CA PRO A 361 17.75 0.39 -17.20
C PRO A 361 18.87 0.76 -18.18
N ALA A 362 18.60 1.76 -19.02
CA ALA A 362 19.64 2.41 -19.81
C ALA A 362 20.76 2.94 -18.91
N GLN A 363 21.97 3.09 -19.47
CA GLN A 363 23.17 3.39 -18.69
C GLN A 363 23.60 4.86 -18.81
N GLY A 364 24.29 5.37 -17.79
CA GLY A 364 24.80 6.74 -17.77
C GLY A 364 23.85 7.74 -17.10
N SER A 365 24.08 9.02 -17.39
CA SER A 365 23.29 10.13 -16.85
C SER A 365 21.88 10.19 -17.46
N PRO A 366 20.90 10.85 -16.80
CA PRO A 366 19.50 10.82 -17.23
C PRO A 366 19.27 11.16 -18.72
N TRP A 367 19.94 12.19 -19.25
CA TRP A 367 19.79 12.58 -20.65
C TRP A 367 20.44 11.59 -21.63
N GLU A 368 21.50 10.88 -21.22
CA GLU A 368 22.12 9.83 -22.03
C GLU A 368 21.19 8.62 -22.15
N ARG A 369 20.48 8.30 -21.06
CA ARG A 369 19.47 7.24 -21.02
C ARG A 369 18.27 7.57 -21.90
N ASP A 370 17.77 8.80 -21.83
CA ASP A 370 16.68 9.29 -22.69
C ASP A 370 17.07 9.20 -24.18
N ARG A 371 18.33 9.53 -24.50
CA ARG A 371 18.86 9.40 -25.85
C ARG A 371 18.96 7.94 -26.28
N GLN A 372 19.48 7.04 -25.44
CA GLN A 372 19.60 5.61 -25.74
C GLN A 372 18.25 4.96 -26.00
N ILE A 373 17.21 5.25 -25.21
CA ILE A 373 15.87 4.71 -25.47
C ILE A 373 15.28 5.25 -26.77
N THR A 374 15.58 6.51 -27.13
CA THR A 374 15.15 7.09 -28.41
C THR A 374 15.84 6.40 -29.59
N GLU A 375 17.15 6.19 -29.51
CA GLU A 375 17.91 5.46 -30.53
C GLU A 375 17.44 4.01 -30.66
N SER A 376 17.11 3.35 -29.55
CA SER A 376 16.56 2.00 -29.52
C SER A 376 15.17 1.91 -30.18
N TRP A 377 14.32 2.92 -29.96
CA TRP A 377 13.01 3.00 -30.62
C TRP A 377 13.15 3.21 -32.13
N LEU A 378 14.03 4.12 -32.55
CA LEU A 378 14.30 4.38 -33.96
C LEU A 378 14.78 3.11 -34.68
N ALA A 379 15.75 2.40 -34.10
CA ALA A 379 16.25 1.15 -34.65
C ALA A 379 15.15 0.08 -34.80
N TRP A 380 14.31 -0.08 -33.76
CA TRP A 380 13.19 -1.01 -33.81
C TRP A 380 12.15 -0.62 -34.88
N SER A 381 11.82 0.68 -35.01
CA SER A 381 10.87 1.15 -36.02
C SER A 381 11.36 0.96 -37.46
N GLU A 382 12.66 1.09 -37.70
CA GLU A 382 13.25 0.81 -39.01
C GLU A 382 13.22 -0.68 -39.36
N GLU A 383 13.39 -1.56 -38.37
CA GLU A 383 13.32 -3.01 -38.57
C GLU A 383 11.89 -3.44 -38.90
N GLU A 384 10.90 -2.97 -38.14
CA GLU A 384 9.49 -3.28 -38.36
C GLU A 384 8.95 -2.71 -39.68
N SER A 385 9.44 -1.56 -40.15
CA SER A 385 9.03 -1.02 -41.45
C SER A 385 9.61 -1.77 -42.66
N ARG A 386 10.60 -2.65 -42.44
CA ARG A 386 11.21 -3.49 -43.49
C ARG A 386 10.66 -4.91 -43.55
N GLY A 387 10.05 -5.40 -42.47
CA GLY A 387 9.31 -6.67 -42.42
C GLY A 387 7.90 -6.50 -42.93
#